data_AF-A0A954PLK7-F1
#
_entry.id   AF-A0A954PLK7-F1
#
_cell.length_a   1.000
_cell.length_b   1.000
_cell.length_c   1.000
_cell.angle_alpha   90.00
_cell.angle_beta   90.00
_cell.angle_gamma   90.00
#
_symmetry.space_group_name_H-M   'P 1'
#
loop_
_entity.id
_entity.type
_entity.pdbx_description
1 polymer ?
#
loop_
_entity_poly.entity_id
_entity_poly.type
_entity_poly.pdbx_seq_one_letter_code
_entity_poly.pdbx_strand_id
1 'polypeptide(L)'
;SAFQLENMQRLARAGVVVLPAAPGWYHGVHSLLDLVDFVVARILDQLGIENTTIHRWASEPLTEERQPGERRQEEPSGGPGPP
;
A
#
# COMPACT_ATOMS: atom_id res chain seq x y z
N SER A 1 -10.47 18.20 15.22
CA SER A 1 -11.36 19.39 15.22
C SER A 1 -11.28 20.07 13.86
N ALA A 2 -12.25 20.94 13.50
CA ALA A 2 -12.20 21.70 12.24
C ALA A 2 -10.93 22.59 12.13
N PHE A 3 -10.49 23.16 13.25
CA PHE A 3 -9.27 23.98 13.33
C PHE A 3 -8.00 23.22 12.94
N GLN A 4 -7.84 21.97 13.40
CA GLN A 4 -6.68 21.15 13.01
C GLN A 4 -6.66 20.90 11.50
N LEU A 5 -7.82 20.63 10.89
CA LEU A 5 -7.93 20.40 9.46
C LEU A 5 -7.59 21.67 8.65
N GLU A 6 -8.06 22.83 9.11
CA GLU A 6 -7.73 24.11 8.46
C GLU A 6 -6.22 24.39 8.49
N ASN A 7 -5.55 24.14 9.61
CA ASN A 7 -4.10 24.28 9.72
C ASN A 7 -3.35 23.32 8.79
N MET A 8 -3.73 22.04 8.76
CA MET A 8 -3.13 21.06 7.85
C MET A 8 -3.35 21.44 6.38
N GLN A 9 -4.52 21.99 6.02
CA GLN A 9 -4.81 22.46 4.68
C GLN A 9 -3.93 23.67 4.28
N ARG A 10 -3.72 24.62 5.20
CA ARG A 10 -2.82 25.76 4.98
C ARG A 10 -1.37 25.30 4.75
N LEU A 11 -0.90 24.35 5.56
CA LEU A 11 0.45 23.76 5.42
C LEU A 11 0.60 23.02 4.09
N ALA A 12 -0.37 22.17 3.73
CA ALA A 12 -0.35 21.42 2.48
C ALA A 12 -0.29 22.35 1.25
N ARG A 13 -1.05 23.46 1.25
CA ARG A 13 -0.96 24.48 0.19
C ARG A 13 0.39 25.17 0.10
N ALA A 14 1.14 25.25 1.20
CA ALA A 14 2.48 25.82 1.24
C ALA A 14 3.59 24.83 0.81
N GLY A 15 3.21 23.61 0.37
CA GLY A 15 4.16 22.57 -0.04
C GLY A 15 4.72 21.73 1.12
N VAL A 16 4.16 21.87 2.32
CA VAL A 16 4.57 21.06 3.48
C VAL A 16 3.91 19.69 3.39
N VAL A 17 4.69 18.63 3.59
CA VAL A 17 4.17 17.27 3.76
C VAL A 17 3.62 17.12 5.18
N VAL A 18 2.31 16.92 5.29
CA VAL A 18 1.65 16.61 6.56
C VAL A 18 1.50 15.10 6.68
N LEU A 19 2.32 14.48 7.52
CA LEU A 19 2.30 13.04 7.76
C LEU A 19 1.72 12.75 9.16
N PRO A 20 0.46 12.29 9.27
CA PRO A 20 -0.07 11.89 10.56
C PRO A 20 0.59 10.60 11.04
N ALA A 21 0.77 10.47 12.36
CA ALA A 21 1.20 9.22 13.01
C ALA A 21 0.02 8.22 13.06
N ALA A 22 -0.48 7.86 11.88
CA ALA A 22 -1.59 6.93 11.68
C ALA A 22 -1.09 5.69 10.93
N PRO A 23 -0.46 4.73 11.64
CA PRO A 23 0.10 3.55 11.00
C PRO A 23 -0.97 2.60 10.45
N GLY A 24 -0.62 1.84 9.41
CA GLY A 24 -1.46 0.79 8.86
C GLY A 24 -1.27 -0.56 9.59
N TRP A 25 -2.22 -1.49 9.40
CA TRP A 25 -2.12 -2.87 9.94
C TRP A 25 -1.94 -3.94 8.86
N TYR A 26 -1.83 -3.54 7.59
CA TYR A 26 -1.87 -4.44 6.43
C TYR A 26 -0.55 -5.20 6.17
N HIS A 27 0.50 -4.96 6.95
CA HIS A 27 1.84 -5.55 6.75
C HIS A 27 2.21 -6.58 7.84
N GLY A 28 1.22 -7.26 8.42
CA GLY A 28 1.45 -8.32 9.40
C GLY A 28 2.05 -7.81 10.71
N VAL A 29 1.34 -6.92 11.40
CA VAL A 29 1.78 -6.33 12.67
C VAL A 29 1.75 -7.37 13.79
N HIS A 30 2.90 -7.63 14.40
CA HIS A 30 3.10 -8.52 15.54
C HIS A 30 3.47 -7.77 16.83
N SER A 31 3.98 -6.54 16.72
CA SER A 31 4.42 -5.73 17.85
C SER A 31 4.09 -4.24 17.69
N LEU A 32 4.15 -3.49 18.78
CA LEU A 32 4.05 -2.02 18.74
C LEU A 32 5.20 -1.40 17.93
N LEU A 33 6.39 -2.02 17.96
CA LEU A 33 7.55 -1.53 17.20
C LEU A 33 7.26 -1.55 15.70
N ASP A 34 6.51 -2.53 15.20
CA ASP A 34 6.17 -2.62 13.78
C ASP A 34 5.31 -1.43 13.31
N LEU A 35 4.49 -0.86 14.20
CA LEU A 35 3.72 0.36 13.94
C LEU A 35 4.59 1.61 13.98
N VAL A 36 5.61 1.65 14.84
CA VAL A 36 6.60 2.73 14.89
C VAL A 36 7.44 2.71 13.61
N ASP A 37 7.95 1.53 13.26
CA ASP A 37 8.68 1.24 12.03
C ASP A 37 7.86 1.62 10.80
N PHE A 38 6.53 1.43 10.85
CA PHE A 38 5.64 1.89 9.79
C PHE A 38 5.76 3.40 9.52
N VAL A 39 5.66 4.20 10.58
CA VAL A 39 5.73 5.67 10.49
C VAL A 39 7.13 6.12 10.12
N VAL A 40 8.17 5.50 10.68
CA VAL A 40 9.57 5.82 10.40
C VAL A 40 9.90 5.59 8.93
N ALA A 41 9.52 4.45 8.34
CA ALA A 41 9.79 4.19 6.93
C ALA A 41 9.13 5.24 6.02
N ARG A 42 7.90 5.67 6.35
CA ARG A 42 7.23 6.73 5.59
C ARG A 42 7.93 8.08 5.71
N ILE A 43 8.52 8.41 6.86
CA ILE A 43 9.36 9.60 7.02
C ILE A 43 10.61 9.49 6.15
N LEU A 44 11.31 8.35 6.19
CA LEU A 44 12.49 8.09 5.36
C LEU A 44 12.17 8.19 3.87
N ASP A 45 11.00 7.69 3.45
CA ASP A 45 10.52 7.81 2.07
C ASP A 45 10.35 9.26 1.62
N GLN A 46 9.87 10.15 2.50
CA GLN A 46 9.73 11.59 2.19
C GLN A 46 11.09 12.29 2.10
N LEU A 47 12.10 11.80 2.83
CA LEU A 47 13.47 12.30 2.78
C LEU A 47 14.26 11.74 1.59
N GLY A 48 13.70 10.81 0.81
CA GLY A 48 14.40 10.14 -0.27
C GLY A 48 15.47 9.15 0.21
N ILE A 49 15.37 8.67 1.45
CA ILE A 49 16.30 7.72 2.04
C ILE A 49 15.75 6.30 1.84
N GLU A 50 16.50 5.48 1.10
CA GLU A 50 16.15 4.07 0.89
C GLU A 50 16.13 3.31 2.21
N ASN A 51 15.07 2.54 2.43
CA ASN A 51 14.88 1.73 3.63
C ASN A 51 14.16 0.43 3.26
N THR A 52 14.45 -0.64 4.00
CA THR A 52 13.85 -1.97 3.82
C THR A 52 12.88 -2.33 4.95
N THR A 53 12.48 -1.34 5.75
CA THR A 53 11.70 -1.54 6.98
C THR A 53 10.26 -1.97 6.69
N ILE A 54 9.70 -1.57 5.55
CA ILE A 54 8.37 -2.02 5.11
C ILE A 54 8.44 -2.37 3.63
N HIS A 55 7.85 -3.51 3.26
CA HIS A 55 7.58 -3.82 1.86
C HIS A 55 6.58 -2.81 1.28
N ARG A 56 7.02 -2.06 0.25
CA ARG A 56 6.10 -1.26 -0.56
C ARG A 56 5.09 -2.19 -1.20
N TRP A 57 3.86 -1.71 -1.37
CA TRP A 57 2.85 -2.46 -2.11
C TRP A 57 3.43 -2.80 -3.48
N ALA A 58 3.67 -4.08 -3.74
CA ALA A 58 4.12 -4.54 -5.03
C ALA A 58 2.96 -4.31 -6.01
N SER A 59 3.14 -3.40 -6.95
CA SER A 59 2.50 -3.57 -8.24
C SER A 59 3.22 -4.75 -8.87
N GLU A 60 2.87 -5.98 -8.48
CA GLU A 60 3.24 -7.11 -9.33
C GLU A 60 2.71 -6.74 -10.71
N PRO A 61 3.58 -6.59 -11.74
CA PRO A 61 3.06 -6.67 -13.08
C PRO A 61 2.35 -8.01 -13.10
N LEU A 62 1.07 -7.99 -13.47
CA LEU A 62 0.34 -9.19 -13.85
C LEU A 62 1.12 -9.81 -15.00
N THR A 63 2.19 -10.54 -14.67
CA THR A 63 2.90 -11.38 -15.60
C THR A 63 2.03 -12.62 -15.62
N GLU A 64 0.92 -12.51 -16.36
CA GLU A 64 0.27 -13.68 -16.93
C GLU A 64 1.30 -14.35 -17.84
N GLU A 65 2.18 -15.16 -17.27
CA GLU A 65 2.70 -16.30 -17.99
C GLU A 65 1.55 -17.32 -18.07
N ARG A 66 0.56 -17.03 -18.93
CA ARG A 66 -0.26 -18.08 -19.50
C ARG A 66 0.69 -18.93 -20.32
N GLN A 67 1.07 -20.08 -19.77
CA GLN A 67 1.84 -21.08 -20.50
C GLN A 67 1.09 -21.41 -21.81
N PRO A 68 1.69 -21.18 -22.99
CA PRO A 68 1.10 -21.62 -24.25
C PRO A 68 1.29 -23.13 -24.35
N GLY A 69 0.38 -23.92 -23.78
CA GLY A 69 0.53 -25.38 -23.77
C GLY A 69 -0.68 -26.21 -23.37
N GLU A 70 -1.65 -25.69 -22.62
CA GLU A 70 -2.85 -26.47 -22.28
C GLU A 70 -3.89 -26.42 -23.39
N ARG A 71 -3.81 -27.45 -24.25
CA ARG A 71 -4.82 -27.77 -25.25
C ARG A 71 -6.21 -27.75 -24.62
N ARG A 72 -7.09 -26.89 -25.15
CA ARG A 72 -8.54 -27.06 -25.10
C ARG A 72 -8.88 -28.53 -25.38
N GLN A 73 -9.42 -29.22 -24.39
CA GLN A 73 -10.50 -30.15 -24.64
C GLN A 73 -11.78 -29.49 -24.11
N GLU A 74 -12.62 -29.15 -25.08
CA GLU A 74 -14.05 -28.81 -25.05
C GLU A 74 -14.85 -29.65 -24.03
N GLU A 75 -15.96 -29.29 -23.39
CA GLU A 75 -17.01 -28.22 -23.36
C GLU A 75 -17.98 -28.65 -22.20
N PRO A 76 -19.20 -28.11 -21.97
CA PRO A 76 -19.61 -26.75 -21.63
C PRO A 76 -20.44 -26.65 -20.32
N SER A 77 -20.88 -25.42 -20.00
CA SER A 77 -22.08 -25.06 -19.22
C SER A 77 -22.03 -24.99 -17.67
N GLY A 78 -22.07 -23.76 -17.14
CA GLY A 78 -22.98 -23.47 -16.01
C GLY A 78 -22.52 -22.51 -14.89
N GLY A 79 -22.52 -21.19 -15.14
CA GLY A 79 -22.97 -20.19 -14.14
C GLY A 79 -21.98 -19.60 -13.12
N PRO A 80 -22.31 -18.42 -12.53
CA PRO A 80 -21.40 -17.33 -12.13
C PRO A 80 -20.99 -17.41 -10.64
N GLY A 81 -19.86 -16.92 -10.13
CA GLY A 81 -19.26 -15.56 -10.14
C GLY A 81 -18.59 -15.36 -8.74
N PRO A 82 -17.53 -14.55 -8.56
CA PRO A 82 -16.69 -14.60 -7.36
C PRO A 82 -17.23 -13.73 -6.19
N PRO A 83 -16.80 -14.01 -4.94
CA PRO A 83 -17.25 -13.32 -3.72
C PRO A 83 -16.75 -11.88 -3.59
#